data_AF-A0A957ZDQ1-F1
#
_entry.id   AF-A0A957ZDQ1-F1
#
_cell.length_a   1.000
_cell.length_b   1.000
_cell.length_c   1.000
_cell.angle_alpha   90.00
_cell.angle_beta   90.00
_cell.angle_gamma   90.00
#
_symmetry.space_group_name_H-M   'P 1'
#
loop_
_entity.id
_entity.type
_entity.pdbx_description
1 polymer ?
#
loop_
_entity_poly.entity_id
_entity_poly.type
_entity_poly.pdbx_seq_one_letter_code
_entity_poly.pdbx_strand_id
1 'polypeptide(L)'
;QNRPPHPGLLHLHIHALEMSPTPHRALRSADALRELVPDAGHLCHMPSHIDILCGHYHNAVVANQRAIQVDAKYVAHAGVRNVYTMYRTHNLHFKIYAAMFLGQFKTALSTADELTAALPAEVLRVEEPNLADILECLISMKQHVQIRFGQWQMILDEPLPDDQDLYCHTTAILHYAKGIAYAATGHVAEAQAEQALFEAARWRVPESRNHFNNSSADVLAVAAEMLAGEIEYRQGNYDSAFAHLRHSVWLDDNLAYAEPWGWMQPARHALGALLLEQELVEDALAVYRADLGLDDTLNRPSQHPENVWSLHGYVECLRRLGRDADVATIQPRLDLALARADVPIHASCFCRLEEECCGCTD
;
A
#
# COMPACT_ATOMS: atom_id res chain seq x y z
N GLN A 1 25.70 -34.48 -11.85
CA GLN A 1 26.25 -33.60 -10.80
C GLN A 1 25.19 -32.56 -10.47
N ASN A 2 24.62 -32.58 -9.25
CA ASN A 2 23.70 -31.54 -8.78
C ASN A 2 24.50 -30.28 -8.45
N ARG A 3 24.73 -29.42 -9.45
CA ARG A 3 25.20 -28.06 -9.17
C ARG A 3 24.04 -27.25 -8.58
N PRO A 4 24.26 -26.43 -7.55
CA PRO A 4 23.25 -25.49 -7.10
C PRO A 4 22.83 -24.58 -8.27
N PRO A 5 21.56 -24.17 -8.35
CA PRO A 5 21.09 -23.27 -9.39
C PRO A 5 21.89 -21.96 -9.35
N HIS A 6 22.10 -21.34 -10.51
CA HIS A 6 22.84 -20.08 -10.59
C HIS A 6 21.95 -18.93 -10.08
N PRO A 7 22.35 -18.14 -9.06
CA PRO A 7 21.48 -17.14 -8.44
C PRO A 7 21.00 -16.09 -9.44
N GLY A 8 21.87 -15.65 -10.35
CA GLY A 8 21.49 -14.70 -11.41
C GLY A 8 20.41 -15.22 -12.36
N LEU A 9 20.31 -16.53 -12.61
CA LEU A 9 19.26 -17.09 -13.47
C LEU A 9 17.92 -17.14 -12.73
N LEU A 10 17.95 -17.47 -11.43
CA LEU A 10 16.75 -17.44 -10.59
C LEU A 10 16.21 -16.00 -10.46
N HIS A 11 17.11 -15.04 -10.21
CA HIS A 11 16.81 -13.61 -10.16
C HIS A 11 16.14 -13.11 -11.45
N LEU A 12 16.73 -13.38 -12.62
CA LEU A 12 16.16 -12.96 -13.90
C LEU A 12 14.82 -13.63 -14.19
N HIS A 13 14.63 -14.88 -13.77
CA HIS A 13 13.36 -15.57 -13.96
C HIS A 13 12.24 -15.02 -13.08
N ILE A 14 12.55 -14.55 -11.87
CA ILE A 14 11.61 -13.82 -11.00
C ILE A 14 11.16 -12.53 -11.70
N HIS A 15 12.10 -11.68 -12.09
CA HIS A 15 11.78 -10.42 -12.78
C HIS A 15 11.01 -10.64 -14.10
N ALA A 16 11.36 -11.66 -14.86
CA ALA A 16 10.65 -11.97 -16.09
C ALA A 16 9.16 -12.35 -15.88
N LEU A 17 8.79 -12.82 -14.68
CA LEU A 17 7.45 -13.31 -14.40
C LEU A 17 6.62 -12.44 -13.45
N GLU A 18 7.21 -11.51 -12.70
CA GLU A 18 6.46 -10.63 -11.80
C GLU A 18 5.40 -9.79 -12.55
N MET A 19 5.77 -9.24 -13.72
CA MET A 19 4.84 -8.51 -14.59
C MET A 19 3.94 -9.41 -15.47
N SER A 20 4.08 -10.73 -15.38
CA SER A 20 3.36 -11.64 -16.27
C SER A 20 1.94 -11.94 -15.77
N PRO A 21 1.05 -12.49 -16.63
CA PRO A 21 -0.22 -13.06 -16.20
C PRO A 21 -0.09 -14.30 -15.29
N THR A 22 1.13 -14.83 -15.10
CA THR A 22 1.38 -16.10 -14.41
C THR A 22 2.58 -16.04 -13.44
N PRO A 23 2.62 -15.11 -12.46
CA PRO A 23 3.77 -14.94 -11.57
C PRO A 23 4.08 -16.20 -10.75
N HIS A 24 3.05 -16.99 -10.44
CA HIS A 24 3.17 -18.26 -9.71
C HIS A 24 4.15 -19.26 -10.35
N ARG A 25 4.42 -19.15 -11.66
CA ARG A 25 5.41 -20.00 -12.34
C ARG A 25 6.85 -19.77 -11.85
N ALA A 26 7.13 -18.62 -11.21
CA ALA A 26 8.41 -18.31 -10.60
C ALA A 26 8.55 -18.77 -9.13
N LEU A 27 7.50 -19.31 -8.49
CA LEU A 27 7.54 -19.68 -7.05
C LEU A 27 8.72 -20.61 -6.71
N ARG A 28 8.97 -21.63 -7.52
CA ARG A 28 10.13 -22.53 -7.30
C ARG A 28 11.47 -21.83 -7.45
N SER A 29 11.55 -20.78 -8.26
CA SER A 29 12.77 -19.98 -8.41
C SER A 29 12.96 -19.03 -7.24
N ALA A 30 11.87 -18.41 -6.76
CA ALA A 30 11.83 -17.63 -5.54
C ALA A 30 12.27 -18.46 -4.31
N ASP A 31 11.72 -19.66 -4.14
CA ASP A 31 12.10 -20.56 -3.04
C ASP A 31 13.57 -20.98 -3.11
N ALA A 32 14.07 -21.30 -4.31
CA ALA A 32 15.46 -21.69 -4.50
C ALA A 32 16.46 -20.52 -4.27
N LEU A 33 16.04 -19.27 -4.49
CA LEU A 33 16.90 -18.09 -4.32
C LEU A 33 17.00 -17.64 -2.85
N ARG A 34 15.93 -17.83 -2.07
CA ARG A 34 15.71 -17.23 -0.73
C ARG A 34 16.88 -17.39 0.26
N GLU A 35 17.64 -18.47 0.15
CA GLU A 35 18.77 -18.76 1.06
C GLU A 35 20.12 -18.94 0.34
N LEU A 36 20.12 -18.80 -0.99
CA LEU A 36 21.28 -19.15 -1.82
C LEU A 36 22.44 -18.16 -1.70
N VAL A 37 22.13 -16.88 -1.48
CA VAL A 37 23.13 -15.80 -1.32
C VAL A 37 22.78 -14.98 -0.07
N PRO A 38 23.03 -15.50 1.14
CA PRO A 38 22.45 -15.01 2.38
C PRO A 38 22.98 -13.65 2.85
N ASP A 39 24.11 -13.18 2.32
CA ASP A 39 24.71 -11.88 2.64
C ASP A 39 24.49 -10.83 1.53
N ALA A 40 23.60 -11.09 0.56
CA ALA A 40 23.16 -10.11 -0.43
C ALA A 40 21.72 -9.69 -0.14
N GLY A 41 21.53 -8.51 0.46
CA GLY A 41 20.22 -8.00 0.88
C GLY A 41 19.21 -8.02 -0.26
N HIS A 42 19.58 -7.47 -1.42
CA HIS A 42 18.78 -7.54 -2.65
C HIS A 42 18.32 -8.97 -2.97
N LEU A 43 19.22 -9.95 -3.05
CA LEU A 43 18.86 -11.33 -3.41
C LEU A 43 18.03 -12.05 -2.34
N CYS A 44 18.17 -11.68 -1.07
CA CYS A 44 17.31 -12.17 0.01
C CYS A 44 15.88 -11.65 -0.12
N HIS A 45 15.73 -10.41 -0.60
CA HIS A 45 14.45 -9.76 -0.82
C HIS A 45 13.74 -10.28 -2.07
N MET A 46 14.45 -10.50 -3.18
CA MET A 46 13.90 -10.85 -4.50
C MET A 46 12.72 -11.85 -4.54
N PRO A 47 12.70 -12.95 -3.76
CA PRO A 47 11.53 -13.82 -3.67
C PRO A 47 10.20 -13.10 -3.36
N SER A 48 10.26 -11.96 -2.65
CA SER A 48 9.07 -11.21 -2.23
C SER A 48 8.27 -10.60 -3.37
N HIS A 49 8.89 -10.34 -4.53
CA HIS A 49 8.21 -9.90 -5.75
C HIS A 49 7.11 -10.90 -6.13
N ILE A 50 7.46 -12.19 -6.17
CA ILE A 50 6.51 -13.26 -6.48
C ILE A 50 5.58 -13.54 -5.30
N ASP A 51 6.09 -13.46 -4.07
CA ASP A 51 5.28 -13.70 -2.87
C ASP A 51 4.10 -12.73 -2.80
N ILE A 52 4.32 -11.42 -2.98
CA ILE A 52 3.26 -10.39 -2.95
C ILE A 52 2.23 -10.66 -4.05
N LEU A 53 2.68 -10.88 -5.28
CA LEU A 53 1.78 -11.14 -6.40
C LEU A 53 0.95 -12.41 -6.22
N CYS A 54 1.43 -13.38 -5.44
CA CYS A 54 0.73 -14.62 -5.14
C CYS A 54 -0.04 -14.59 -3.80
N GLY A 55 -0.08 -13.45 -3.09
CA GLY A 55 -0.79 -13.33 -1.81
C GLY A 55 -0.03 -13.92 -0.60
N HIS A 56 1.23 -14.28 -0.78
CA HIS A 56 2.10 -14.79 0.28
C HIS A 56 2.75 -13.65 1.09
N TYR A 57 1.95 -12.68 1.54
CA TYR A 57 2.45 -11.46 2.20
C TYR A 57 3.33 -11.73 3.42
N HIS A 58 3.04 -12.78 4.21
CA HIS A 58 3.90 -13.17 5.34
C HIS A 58 5.32 -13.56 4.89
N ASN A 59 5.45 -14.27 3.77
CA ASN A 59 6.77 -14.63 3.23
C ASN A 59 7.52 -13.39 2.75
N ALA A 60 6.80 -12.40 2.19
CA ALA A 60 7.38 -11.12 1.82
C ALA A 60 7.89 -10.34 3.05
N VAL A 61 7.13 -10.27 4.15
CA VAL A 61 7.59 -9.65 5.41
C VAL A 61 8.86 -10.33 5.92
N VAL A 62 8.91 -11.67 5.94
CA VAL A 62 10.07 -12.44 6.41
C VAL A 62 11.30 -12.22 5.52
N ALA A 63 11.14 -12.29 4.19
CA ALA A 63 12.22 -12.09 3.24
C ALA A 63 12.83 -10.69 3.37
N ASN A 64 11.97 -9.67 3.45
CA ASN A 64 12.42 -8.29 3.57
C ASN A 64 13.02 -8.00 4.94
N GLN A 65 12.49 -8.57 6.02
CA GLN A 65 13.12 -8.45 7.34
C GLN A 65 14.54 -9.01 7.35
N ARG A 66 14.78 -10.15 6.68
CA ARG A 66 16.12 -10.71 6.49
C ARG A 66 16.99 -9.80 5.65
N ALA A 67 16.48 -9.28 4.53
CA ALA A 67 17.20 -8.36 3.66
C ALA A 67 17.64 -7.09 4.42
N ILE A 68 16.75 -6.49 5.21
CA ILE A 68 17.05 -5.33 6.07
C ILE A 68 18.17 -5.63 7.08
N GLN A 69 18.17 -6.82 7.69
CA GLN A 69 19.23 -7.23 8.62
C GLN A 69 20.58 -7.40 7.93
N VAL A 70 20.59 -7.91 6.69
CA VAL A 70 21.79 -8.00 5.86
C VAL A 70 22.29 -6.61 5.47
N ASP A 71 21.37 -5.74 5.05
CA ASP A 71 21.65 -4.36 4.67
C ASP A 71 22.26 -3.57 5.82
N ALA A 72 21.79 -3.76 7.05
CA ALA A 72 22.33 -3.12 8.25
C ALA A 72 23.84 -3.38 8.42
N LYS A 73 24.33 -4.58 8.08
CA LYS A 73 25.77 -4.90 8.08
C LYS A 73 26.52 -4.05 7.05
N TYR A 74 25.93 -3.85 5.87
CA TYR A 74 26.51 -3.00 4.82
C TYR A 74 26.54 -1.53 5.25
N VAL A 75 25.48 -1.02 5.89
CA VAL A 75 25.46 0.35 6.42
C VAL A 75 26.56 0.58 7.43
N ALA A 76 26.77 -0.37 8.35
CA ALA A 76 27.83 -0.27 9.35
C ALA A 76 29.24 -0.20 8.71
N HIS A 77 29.41 -0.76 7.52
CA HIS A 77 30.67 -0.75 6.78
C HIS A 77 30.84 0.47 5.87
N ALA A 78 29.80 0.83 5.10
CA ALA A 78 29.88 1.77 3.98
C ALA A 78 29.05 3.06 4.16
N GLY A 79 28.31 3.18 5.26
CA GLY A 79 27.41 4.30 5.53
C GLY A 79 26.15 4.31 4.66
N VAL A 80 25.42 5.44 4.71
CA VAL A 80 24.12 5.63 4.02
C VAL A 80 24.20 6.44 2.73
N ARG A 81 25.33 7.09 2.44
CA ARG A 81 25.50 7.98 1.28
C ARG A 81 26.05 7.22 0.08
N ASN A 82 25.28 6.28 -0.44
CA ASN A 82 25.66 5.51 -1.63
C ASN A 82 24.42 5.06 -2.40
N VAL A 83 24.63 4.66 -3.66
CA VAL A 83 23.56 4.19 -4.56
C VAL A 83 22.81 2.97 -4.02
N TYR A 84 23.45 2.19 -3.12
CA TYR A 84 22.81 1.02 -2.52
C TYR A 84 21.67 1.40 -1.57
N THR A 85 21.61 2.64 -1.09
CA THR A 85 20.47 3.15 -0.30
C THR A 85 19.14 2.99 -1.04
N MET A 86 19.11 3.12 -2.37
CA MET A 86 17.89 2.88 -3.17
C MET A 86 17.36 1.46 -3.00
N TYR A 87 18.24 0.45 -3.03
CA TYR A 87 17.87 -0.95 -2.84
C TYR A 87 17.45 -1.24 -1.41
N ARG A 88 18.10 -0.60 -0.43
CA ARG A 88 17.75 -0.74 0.98
C ARG A 88 16.36 -0.19 1.29
N THR A 89 16.04 0.99 0.77
CA THR A 89 14.72 1.60 0.95
C THR A 89 13.63 0.81 0.23
N HIS A 90 13.98 0.17 -0.90
CA HIS A 90 13.07 -0.75 -1.59
C HIS A 90 12.68 -1.97 -0.73
N ASN A 91 13.65 -2.59 -0.02
CA ASN A 91 13.37 -3.69 0.91
C ASN A 91 12.44 -3.27 2.06
N LEU A 92 12.67 -2.07 2.62
CA LEU A 92 11.81 -1.49 3.65
C LEU A 92 10.39 -1.25 3.10
N HIS A 93 10.29 -0.66 1.92
CA HIS A 93 9.02 -0.38 1.26
C HIS A 93 8.19 -1.65 1.02
N PHE A 94 8.82 -2.74 0.55
CA PHE A 94 8.17 -4.05 0.37
C PHE A 94 7.63 -4.63 1.68
N LYS A 95 8.39 -4.50 2.76
CA LYS A 95 7.95 -4.94 4.09
C LYS A 95 6.75 -4.14 4.58
N ILE A 96 6.73 -2.81 4.36
CA ILE A 96 5.57 -1.97 4.70
C ILE A 96 4.34 -2.44 3.93
N TYR A 97 4.45 -2.61 2.61
CA TYR A 97 3.36 -3.05 1.75
C TYR A 97 2.79 -4.39 2.23
N ALA A 98 3.64 -5.39 2.38
CA ALA A 98 3.20 -6.72 2.81
C ALA A 98 2.58 -6.71 4.22
N ALA A 99 3.11 -5.90 5.15
CA ALA A 99 2.53 -5.75 6.49
C ALA A 99 1.16 -5.08 6.47
N MET A 100 0.94 -4.08 5.60
CA MET A 100 -0.38 -3.45 5.40
C MET A 100 -1.40 -4.49 4.93
N PHE A 101 -1.05 -5.35 3.98
CA PHE A 101 -1.95 -6.39 3.44
C PHE A 101 -2.19 -7.59 4.37
N LEU A 102 -1.36 -7.75 5.41
CA LEU A 102 -1.58 -8.70 6.51
C LEU A 102 -2.42 -8.11 7.66
N GLY A 103 -2.72 -6.81 7.65
CA GLY A 103 -3.30 -6.15 8.81
C GLY A 103 -2.34 -6.07 10.00
N GLN A 104 -1.03 -5.89 9.74
CA GLN A 104 0.01 -5.78 10.77
C GLN A 104 0.48 -4.34 10.97
N PHE A 105 -0.26 -3.58 11.77
CA PHE A 105 0.00 -2.18 12.06
C PHE A 105 1.39 -1.95 12.66
N LYS A 106 1.77 -2.74 13.68
CA LYS A 106 3.03 -2.51 14.40
C LYS A 106 4.23 -2.69 13.48
N THR A 107 4.21 -3.76 12.68
CA THR A 107 5.25 -4.04 11.68
C THR A 107 5.31 -2.96 10.61
N ALA A 108 4.15 -2.52 10.09
CA ALA A 108 4.09 -1.50 9.05
C ALA A 108 4.62 -0.15 9.55
N LEU A 109 4.15 0.32 10.72
CA LEU A 109 4.54 1.61 11.27
C LEU A 109 6.03 1.65 11.65
N SER A 110 6.53 0.63 12.36
CA SER A 110 7.95 0.61 12.75
C SER A 110 8.86 0.59 11.53
N THR A 111 8.46 -0.11 10.46
CA THR A 111 9.23 -0.17 9.21
C THR A 111 9.17 1.16 8.44
N ALA A 112 8.04 1.87 8.48
CA ALA A 112 7.93 3.21 7.90
C ALA A 112 8.79 4.25 8.64
N ASP A 113 8.89 4.13 9.98
CA ASP A 113 9.82 4.94 10.76
C ASP A 113 11.29 4.59 10.42
N GLU A 114 11.64 3.31 10.25
CA GLU A 114 12.97 2.89 9.76
C GLU A 114 13.28 3.43 8.36
N LEU A 115 12.31 3.44 7.45
CA LEU A 115 12.41 4.00 6.10
C LEU A 115 12.67 5.50 6.12
N THR A 116 11.93 6.24 6.94
CA THR A 116 12.13 7.69 7.15
C THR A 116 13.54 7.96 7.69
N ALA A 117 13.98 7.20 8.69
CA ALA A 117 15.31 7.35 9.27
C ALA A 117 16.45 6.98 8.29
N ALA A 118 16.19 6.12 7.30
CA ALA A 118 17.14 5.76 6.26
C ALA A 118 17.35 6.86 5.21
N LEU A 119 16.49 7.87 5.19
CA LEU A 119 16.48 8.99 4.22
C LEU A 119 16.63 10.36 4.92
N PRO A 120 17.71 10.59 5.69
CA PRO A 120 17.95 11.90 6.28
C PRO A 120 18.16 12.96 5.19
N ALA A 121 17.93 14.24 5.51
CA ALA A 121 18.05 15.35 4.55
C ALA A 121 19.39 15.36 3.79
N GLU A 122 20.49 14.96 4.43
CA GLU A 122 21.80 14.85 3.79
C GLU A 122 21.88 13.84 2.64
N VAL A 123 21.04 12.79 2.66
CA VAL A 123 20.92 11.83 1.56
C VAL A 123 20.06 12.43 0.45
N LEU A 124 18.93 13.05 0.79
CA LEU A 124 18.03 13.64 -0.20
C LEU A 124 18.67 14.82 -0.95
N ARG A 125 19.55 15.58 -0.30
CA ARG A 125 20.27 16.71 -0.92
C ARG A 125 21.42 16.31 -1.85
N VAL A 126 21.63 15.03 -2.11
CA VAL A 126 22.58 14.60 -3.16
C VAL A 126 21.99 14.95 -4.53
N GLU A 127 22.69 15.80 -5.29
CA GLU A 127 22.23 16.31 -6.59
C GLU A 127 22.61 15.39 -7.77
N GLU A 128 23.65 14.56 -7.61
CA GLU A 128 24.15 13.68 -8.67
C GLU A 128 24.29 12.22 -8.19
N PRO A 129 23.36 11.30 -8.57
CA PRO A 129 22.05 11.61 -9.15
C PRO A 129 21.14 12.35 -8.15
N ASN A 130 20.12 13.06 -8.62
CA ASN A 130 19.19 13.78 -7.75
C ASN A 130 18.37 12.80 -6.91
N LEU A 131 18.77 12.60 -5.66
CA LEU A 131 18.14 11.60 -4.79
C LEU A 131 16.81 12.07 -4.21
N ALA A 132 16.58 13.38 -4.05
CA ALA A 132 15.27 13.89 -3.69
C ALA A 132 14.22 13.57 -4.75
N ASP A 133 14.60 13.58 -6.04
CA ASP A 133 13.68 13.24 -7.15
C ASP A 133 13.29 11.75 -7.17
N ILE A 134 14.08 10.88 -6.53
CA ILE A 134 13.93 9.43 -6.60
C ILE A 134 13.37 8.84 -5.29
N LEU A 135 13.75 9.41 -4.14
CA LEU A 135 13.57 8.77 -2.83
C LEU A 135 12.66 9.55 -1.88
N GLU A 136 12.45 10.85 -2.08
CA GLU A 136 11.72 11.66 -1.09
C GLU A 136 10.27 11.19 -0.90
N CYS A 137 9.61 10.75 -1.98
CA CYS A 137 8.26 10.22 -1.90
C CYS A 137 8.13 9.00 -0.98
N LEU A 138 9.20 8.23 -0.76
CA LEU A 138 9.17 7.04 0.10
C LEU A 138 8.99 7.39 1.59
N ILE A 139 9.23 8.65 1.98
CA ILE A 139 9.01 9.10 3.36
C ILE A 139 7.51 9.12 3.68
N SER A 140 6.67 9.44 2.69
CA SER A 140 5.22 9.54 2.87
C SER A 140 4.51 8.20 3.07
N MET A 141 5.23 7.08 2.94
CA MET A 141 4.71 5.73 3.23
C MET A 141 4.17 5.62 4.66
N LYS A 142 4.71 6.39 5.60
CA LYS A 142 4.19 6.48 6.97
C LYS A 142 2.73 6.93 7.01
N GLN A 143 2.36 7.93 6.22
CA GLN A 143 0.98 8.43 6.15
C GLN A 143 0.05 7.39 5.52
N HIS A 144 0.50 6.65 4.49
CA HIS A 144 -0.28 5.52 3.96
C HIS A 144 -0.55 4.44 5.01
N VAL A 145 0.43 4.11 5.85
CA VAL A 145 0.23 3.18 6.98
C VAL A 145 -0.77 3.75 7.97
N GLN A 146 -0.61 5.00 8.40
CA GLN A 146 -1.53 5.61 9.37
C GLN A 146 -2.98 5.61 8.85
N ILE A 147 -3.21 5.92 7.57
CA ILE A 147 -4.54 5.90 6.94
C ILE A 147 -5.11 4.48 6.90
N ARG A 148 -4.33 3.50 6.43
CA ARG A 148 -4.73 2.08 6.34
C ARG A 148 -5.24 1.51 7.65
N PHE A 149 -4.70 2.01 8.77
CA PHE A 149 -4.99 1.56 10.12
C PHE A 149 -5.80 2.57 10.95
N GLY A 150 -6.40 3.59 10.32
CA GLY A 150 -7.29 4.53 10.99
C GLY A 150 -6.65 5.34 12.12
N GLN A 151 -5.36 5.62 12.04
CA GLN A 151 -4.61 6.35 13.06
C GLN A 151 -4.81 7.86 12.94
N TRP A 152 -6.07 8.30 12.95
CA TRP A 152 -6.49 9.67 12.66
C TRP A 152 -5.82 10.69 13.56
N GLN A 153 -5.82 10.47 14.88
CA GLN A 153 -5.20 11.40 15.81
C GLN A 153 -3.68 11.50 15.59
N MET A 154 -3.01 10.37 15.29
CA MET A 154 -1.58 10.36 15.00
C MET A 154 -1.24 11.22 13.78
N ILE A 155 -2.08 11.18 12.74
CA ILE A 155 -1.94 12.02 11.54
C ILE A 155 -2.17 13.50 11.89
N LEU A 156 -3.21 13.81 12.67
CA LEU A 156 -3.55 15.18 13.04
C LEU A 156 -2.46 15.83 13.90
N ASP A 157 -1.84 15.07 14.79
CA ASP A 157 -0.75 15.51 15.66
C ASP A 157 0.60 15.63 14.94
N GLU A 158 0.77 15.00 13.77
CA GLU A 158 2.04 15.02 13.03
C GLU A 158 2.32 16.41 12.44
N PRO A 159 3.45 17.06 12.78
CA PRO A 159 3.79 18.35 12.22
C PRO A 159 4.22 18.22 10.75
N LEU A 160 4.04 19.30 9.98
CA LEU A 160 4.64 19.38 8.65
C LEU A 160 6.17 19.41 8.75
N PRO A 161 6.90 18.93 7.73
CA PRO A 161 8.35 19.09 7.66
C PRO A 161 8.76 20.57 7.68
N ASP A 162 9.87 20.89 8.36
CA ASP A 162 10.41 22.26 8.41
C ASP A 162 10.81 22.76 7.00
N ASP A 163 11.43 21.88 6.20
CA ASP A 163 11.82 22.15 4.81
C ASP A 163 10.81 21.54 3.83
N GLN A 164 9.69 22.21 3.63
CA GLN A 164 8.65 21.76 2.71
C GLN A 164 9.05 21.78 1.24
N ASP A 165 10.14 22.48 0.88
CA ASP A 165 10.65 22.49 -0.50
C ASP A 165 11.42 21.20 -0.80
N LEU A 166 12.24 20.74 0.15
CA LEU A 166 12.89 19.43 0.07
C LEU A 166 11.86 18.30 0.17
N TYR A 167 10.96 18.37 1.16
CA TYR A 167 9.96 17.33 1.46
C TYR A 167 8.61 17.61 0.79
N CYS A 168 8.63 18.07 -0.46
CA CYS A 168 7.44 18.58 -1.15
C CYS A 168 6.36 17.50 -1.38
N HIS A 169 6.73 16.28 -1.76
CA HIS A 169 5.76 15.18 -1.93
C HIS A 169 5.16 14.79 -0.57
N THR A 170 6.02 14.62 0.44
CA THR A 170 5.61 14.28 1.81
C THR A 170 4.68 15.34 2.39
N THR A 171 4.96 16.62 2.15
CA THR A 171 4.11 17.74 2.56
C THR A 171 2.71 17.64 1.95
N ALA A 172 2.62 17.36 0.64
CA ALA A 172 1.34 17.15 -0.02
C ALA A 172 0.59 15.95 0.58
N ILE A 173 1.24 14.79 0.72
CA ILE A 173 0.61 13.61 1.30
C ILE A 173 0.18 13.83 2.76
N LEU A 174 0.90 14.62 3.55
CA LEU A 174 0.49 14.91 4.93
C LEU A 174 -0.78 15.76 4.99
N HIS A 175 -0.94 16.75 4.11
CA HIS A 175 -2.22 17.48 3.98
C HIS A 175 -3.35 16.56 3.51
N TYR A 176 -3.08 15.69 2.54
CA TYR A 176 -4.04 14.65 2.12
C TYR A 176 -4.47 13.78 3.31
N ALA A 177 -3.51 13.26 4.07
CA ALA A 177 -3.77 12.40 5.22
C ALA A 177 -4.59 13.11 6.30
N LYS A 178 -4.24 14.37 6.62
CA LYS A 178 -5.01 15.20 7.57
C LYS A 178 -6.43 15.45 7.07
N GLY A 179 -6.61 15.72 5.78
CA GLY A 179 -7.92 15.86 5.16
C GLY A 179 -8.78 14.61 5.29
N ILE A 180 -8.21 13.43 5.01
CA ILE A 180 -8.89 12.14 5.22
C ILE A 180 -9.22 11.93 6.70
N ALA A 181 -8.29 12.22 7.62
CA ALA A 181 -8.51 12.08 9.06
C ALA A 181 -9.63 12.98 9.58
N TYR A 182 -9.70 14.24 9.13
CA TYR A 182 -10.79 15.14 9.47
C TYR A 182 -12.13 14.67 8.87
N ALA A 183 -12.14 14.22 7.61
CA ALA A 183 -13.34 13.67 6.99
C ALA A 183 -13.85 12.44 7.76
N ALA A 184 -12.98 11.47 8.03
CA ALA A 184 -13.31 10.24 8.77
C ALA A 184 -13.73 10.51 10.24
N THR A 185 -13.45 11.68 10.79
CA THR A 185 -13.87 12.07 12.15
C THR A 185 -15.02 13.09 12.16
N GLY A 186 -15.64 13.37 11.01
CA GLY A 186 -16.81 14.26 10.89
C GLY A 186 -16.50 15.76 10.87
N HIS A 187 -15.22 16.15 10.85
CA HIS A 187 -14.75 17.53 10.82
C HIS A 187 -14.64 18.04 9.37
N VAL A 188 -15.78 18.15 8.69
CA VAL A 188 -15.83 18.43 7.24
C VAL A 188 -15.19 19.78 6.86
N ALA A 189 -15.37 20.82 7.68
CA ALA A 189 -14.82 22.14 7.38
C ALA A 189 -13.28 22.14 7.42
N GLU A 190 -12.71 21.44 8.39
CA GLU A 190 -11.27 21.22 8.53
C GLU A 190 -10.75 20.33 7.39
N ALA A 191 -11.51 19.31 6.98
CA ALA A 191 -11.16 18.49 5.83
C ALA A 191 -11.10 19.31 4.52
N GLN A 192 -12.05 20.21 4.29
CA GLN A 192 -12.03 21.14 3.14
C GLN A 192 -10.86 22.12 3.21
N ALA A 193 -10.49 22.59 4.41
CA ALA A 193 -9.32 23.44 4.59
C ALA A 193 -8.02 22.68 4.23
N GLU A 194 -7.88 21.44 4.71
CA GLU A 194 -6.74 20.58 4.35
C GLU A 194 -6.74 20.21 2.86
N GLN A 195 -7.91 20.05 2.23
CA GLN A 195 -8.01 19.85 0.77
C GLN A 195 -7.44 21.04 0.00
N ALA A 196 -7.75 22.27 0.40
CA ALA A 196 -7.18 23.46 -0.24
C ALA A 196 -5.65 23.56 -0.03
N LEU A 197 -5.15 23.16 1.14
CA LEU A 197 -3.71 23.11 1.44
C LEU A 197 -2.99 22.00 0.65
N PHE A 198 -3.61 20.83 0.54
CA PHE A 198 -3.17 19.72 -0.31
C PHE A 198 -3.06 20.16 -1.78
N GLU A 199 -4.08 20.83 -2.30
CA GLU A 199 -4.10 21.38 -3.66
C GLU A 199 -2.95 22.37 -3.87
N ALA A 200 -2.72 23.29 -2.93
CA ALA A 200 -1.59 24.20 -3.02
C ALA A 200 -0.23 23.47 -2.93
N ALA A 201 -0.11 22.44 -2.09
CA ALA A 201 1.11 21.66 -1.92
C ALA A 201 1.42 20.79 -3.13
N ARG A 202 0.43 20.11 -3.73
CA ARG A 202 0.64 19.24 -4.90
C ARG A 202 1.19 20.02 -6.10
N TRP A 203 0.74 21.26 -6.31
CA TRP A 203 1.23 22.11 -7.41
C TRP A 203 2.65 22.66 -7.17
N ARG A 204 3.21 22.54 -5.96
CA ARG A 204 4.61 22.87 -5.67
C ARG A 204 5.56 21.70 -5.95
N VAL A 205 5.04 20.48 -6.12
CA VAL A 205 5.88 19.31 -6.40
C VAL A 205 6.45 19.43 -7.82
N PRO A 206 7.78 19.42 -8.00
CA PRO A 206 8.37 19.52 -9.34
C PRO A 206 7.99 18.34 -10.22
N GLU A 207 7.85 18.58 -11.53
CA GLU A 207 7.60 17.52 -12.53
C GLU A 207 8.66 16.41 -12.54
N SER A 208 9.88 16.71 -12.07
CA SER A 208 10.97 15.74 -11.97
C SER A 208 10.84 14.78 -10.78
N ARG A 209 9.93 15.05 -9.84
CA ARG A 209 9.71 14.21 -8.66
C ARG A 209 8.99 12.93 -9.08
N ASN A 210 9.63 11.78 -8.89
CA ASN A 210 9.10 10.48 -9.33
C ASN A 210 8.79 9.58 -8.14
N HIS A 211 7.92 8.62 -8.40
CA HIS A 211 7.62 7.49 -7.57
C HIS A 211 7.84 6.20 -8.37
N PHE A 212 9.08 5.71 -8.40
CA PHE A 212 9.53 4.65 -9.31
C PHE A 212 9.19 4.98 -10.77
N ASN A 213 8.28 4.22 -11.40
CA ASN A 213 7.89 4.35 -12.79
C ASN A 213 6.79 5.41 -13.02
N ASN A 214 6.23 5.98 -11.95
CA ASN A 214 5.16 6.98 -12.00
C ASN A 214 5.69 8.35 -11.62
N SER A 215 5.07 9.42 -12.12
CA SER A 215 5.36 10.76 -11.59
C SER A 215 4.70 10.93 -10.22
N SER A 216 5.25 11.80 -9.37
CA SER A 216 4.56 12.20 -8.15
C SER A 216 3.22 12.88 -8.45
N ALA A 217 3.10 13.58 -9.57
CA ALA A 217 1.86 14.25 -9.97
C ALA A 217 0.73 13.23 -10.22
N ASP A 218 1.02 12.11 -10.88
CA ASP A 218 0.03 11.05 -11.13
C ASP A 218 -0.44 10.39 -9.83
N VAL A 219 0.49 10.08 -8.92
CA VAL A 219 0.15 9.53 -7.59
C VAL A 219 -0.69 10.52 -6.78
N LEU A 220 -0.35 11.81 -6.80
CA LEU A 220 -1.11 12.85 -6.12
C LEU A 220 -2.48 13.12 -6.77
N ALA A 221 -2.66 12.79 -8.05
CA ALA A 221 -3.98 12.86 -8.68
C ALA A 221 -4.94 11.80 -8.11
N VAL A 222 -4.45 10.59 -7.81
CA VAL A 222 -5.22 9.56 -7.08
C VAL A 222 -5.68 10.09 -5.72
N ALA A 223 -4.75 10.71 -4.98
CA ALA A 223 -5.01 11.30 -3.67
C ALA A 223 -6.05 12.44 -3.72
N ALA A 224 -6.00 13.28 -4.76
CA ALA A 224 -6.94 14.39 -4.95
C ALA A 224 -8.38 13.90 -5.08
N GLU A 225 -8.61 12.91 -5.95
CA GLU A 225 -9.93 12.32 -6.17
C GLU A 225 -10.40 11.51 -4.95
N MET A 226 -9.49 10.83 -4.26
CA MET A 226 -9.82 10.13 -3.00
C MET A 226 -10.30 11.11 -1.93
N LEU A 227 -9.57 12.21 -1.72
CA LEU A 227 -9.91 13.22 -0.72
C LEU A 227 -11.22 13.93 -1.04
N ALA A 228 -11.43 14.30 -2.31
CA ALA A 228 -12.70 14.88 -2.76
C ALA A 228 -13.87 13.91 -2.50
N GLY A 229 -13.70 12.64 -2.87
CA GLY A 229 -14.71 11.61 -2.66
C GLY A 229 -15.10 11.44 -1.19
N GLU A 230 -14.11 11.35 -0.29
CA GLU A 230 -14.35 11.23 1.15
C GLU A 230 -15.03 12.47 1.74
N ILE A 231 -14.63 13.69 1.35
CA ILE A 231 -15.26 14.92 1.82
C ILE A 231 -16.72 15.01 1.38
N GLU A 232 -16.99 14.78 0.09
CA GLU A 232 -18.35 14.79 -0.47
C GLU A 232 -19.22 13.71 0.20
N TYR A 233 -18.65 12.54 0.51
CA TYR A 233 -19.36 11.47 1.21
C TYR A 233 -19.83 11.95 2.58
N ARG A 234 -18.97 12.61 3.35
CA ARG A 234 -19.30 13.14 4.69
C ARG A 234 -20.27 14.32 4.65
N GLN A 235 -20.38 14.99 3.51
CA GLN A 235 -21.40 16.01 3.27
C GLN A 235 -22.77 15.42 2.90
N GLY A 236 -22.86 14.11 2.67
CA GLY A 236 -24.08 13.46 2.19
C GLY A 236 -24.31 13.61 0.68
N ASN A 237 -23.31 14.09 -0.06
CA ASN A 237 -23.37 14.26 -1.51
C ASN A 237 -22.97 12.95 -2.22
N TYR A 238 -23.69 11.86 -1.95
CA TYR A 238 -23.24 10.50 -2.30
C TYR A 238 -22.99 10.27 -3.79
N ASP A 239 -23.80 10.86 -4.68
CA ASP A 239 -23.57 10.74 -6.13
C ASP A 239 -22.21 11.35 -6.54
N SER A 240 -21.89 12.53 -6.00
CA SER A 240 -20.62 13.22 -6.22
C SER A 240 -19.46 12.43 -5.60
N ALA A 241 -19.65 11.98 -4.36
CA ALA A 241 -18.67 11.19 -3.62
C ALA A 241 -18.27 9.92 -4.38
N PHE A 242 -19.25 9.14 -4.84
CA PHE A 242 -18.97 7.91 -5.57
C PHE A 242 -18.48 8.17 -7.00
N ALA A 243 -18.73 9.34 -7.60
CA ALA A 243 -18.10 9.71 -8.85
C ALA A 243 -16.58 9.93 -8.66
N HIS A 244 -16.20 10.71 -7.65
CA HIS A 244 -14.80 10.96 -7.28
C HIS A 244 -14.07 9.67 -6.86
N LEU A 245 -14.66 8.85 -5.99
CA LEU A 245 -14.05 7.58 -5.56
C LEU A 245 -13.82 6.61 -6.72
N ARG A 246 -14.77 6.51 -7.67
CA ARG A 246 -14.58 5.70 -8.88
C ARG A 246 -13.52 6.29 -9.80
N HIS A 247 -13.41 7.61 -9.88
CA HIS A 247 -12.33 8.26 -10.64
C HIS A 247 -10.97 7.99 -10.00
N SER A 248 -10.85 8.06 -8.67
CA SER A 248 -9.64 7.68 -7.93
C SER A 248 -9.22 6.24 -8.23
N VAL A 249 -10.17 5.30 -8.23
CA VAL A 249 -9.93 3.90 -8.65
C VAL A 249 -9.43 3.81 -10.09
N TRP A 250 -10.05 4.56 -11.01
CA TRP A 250 -9.61 4.55 -12.40
C TRP A 250 -8.18 5.10 -12.56
N LEU A 251 -7.81 6.17 -11.85
CA LEU A 251 -6.45 6.70 -11.86
C LEU A 251 -5.45 5.69 -11.28
N ASP A 252 -5.78 5.08 -10.14
CA ASP A 252 -4.98 4.04 -9.48
C ASP A 252 -4.72 2.85 -10.42
N ASP A 253 -5.78 2.31 -11.03
CA ASP A 253 -5.70 1.17 -11.97
C ASP A 253 -4.90 1.50 -13.25
N ASN A 254 -4.73 2.78 -13.60
CA ASN A 254 -4.01 3.24 -14.79
C ASN A 254 -2.60 3.79 -14.48
N LEU A 255 -2.15 3.74 -13.22
CA LEU A 255 -0.75 3.96 -12.91
C LEU A 255 0.13 2.92 -13.62
N ALA A 256 1.33 3.32 -14.04
CA ALA A 256 2.32 2.40 -14.56
C ALA A 256 2.69 1.39 -13.48
N TYR A 257 2.89 0.12 -13.89
CA TYR A 257 3.33 -0.91 -12.96
C TYR A 257 4.63 -0.49 -12.27
N ALA A 258 4.63 -0.53 -10.95
CA ALA A 258 5.78 -0.33 -10.09
C ALA A 258 5.61 -1.24 -8.87
N GLU A 259 6.73 -1.69 -8.30
CA GLU A 259 6.70 -2.48 -7.09
C GLU A 259 7.75 -1.99 -6.07
N PRO A 260 7.35 -1.83 -4.80
CA PRO A 260 5.96 -1.72 -4.36
C PRO A 260 5.29 -0.49 -4.98
N TRP A 261 3.96 -0.54 -5.11
CA TRP A 261 3.15 0.54 -5.65
C TRP A 261 3.32 1.82 -4.83
N GLY A 262 3.43 2.97 -5.51
CA GLY A 262 3.50 4.25 -4.82
C GLY A 262 2.19 4.66 -4.15
N TRP A 263 1.07 4.23 -4.73
CA TRP A 263 -0.21 4.25 -4.06
C TRP A 263 -0.40 2.93 -3.29
N MET A 264 -0.03 2.94 -2.01
CA MET A 264 0.16 1.71 -1.21
C MET A 264 -1.13 0.96 -0.85
N GLN A 265 -2.26 1.67 -0.76
CA GLN A 265 -3.55 1.11 -0.44
C GLN A 265 -4.45 1.26 -1.65
N PRO A 266 -4.91 0.17 -2.29
CA PRO A 266 -5.82 0.25 -3.42
C PRO A 266 -7.00 1.18 -3.12
N ALA A 267 -7.21 2.18 -3.97
CA ALA A 267 -8.28 3.18 -3.80
C ALA A 267 -9.66 2.51 -3.67
N ARG A 268 -9.81 1.36 -4.32
CA ARG A 268 -11.03 0.55 -4.33
C ARG A 268 -11.44 0.04 -2.95
N HIS A 269 -10.52 -0.08 -1.99
CA HIS A 269 -10.89 -0.48 -0.63
C HIS A 269 -11.78 0.57 0.05
N ALA A 270 -11.48 1.86 -0.13
CA ALA A 270 -12.33 2.93 0.40
C ALA A 270 -13.69 2.94 -0.31
N LEU A 271 -13.70 2.84 -1.65
CA LEU A 271 -14.93 2.72 -2.44
C LEU A 271 -15.81 1.54 -1.96
N GLY A 272 -15.24 0.35 -1.84
CA GLY A 272 -15.97 -0.84 -1.41
C GLY A 272 -16.52 -0.72 0.02
N ALA A 273 -15.78 -0.08 0.93
CA ALA A 273 -16.22 0.11 2.31
C ALA A 273 -17.42 1.08 2.38
N LEU A 274 -17.34 2.19 1.65
CA LEU A 274 -18.38 3.22 1.63
C LEU A 274 -19.63 2.80 0.85
N LEU A 275 -19.48 1.95 -0.17
CA LEU A 275 -20.61 1.29 -0.84
C LEU A 275 -21.36 0.36 0.14
N LEU A 276 -20.63 -0.42 0.94
CA LEU A 276 -21.24 -1.27 1.98
C LEU A 276 -21.96 -0.45 3.05
N GLU A 277 -21.40 0.70 3.45
CA GLU A 277 -22.06 1.64 4.37
C GLU A 277 -23.38 2.20 3.81
N GLN A 278 -23.52 2.30 2.48
CA GLN A 278 -24.78 2.71 1.82
C GLN A 278 -25.66 1.53 1.39
N GLU A 279 -25.43 0.32 1.91
CA GLU A 279 -26.13 -0.91 1.52
C GLU A 279 -26.06 -1.26 0.02
N LEU A 280 -25.11 -0.69 -0.73
CA LEU A 280 -24.86 -0.98 -2.15
C LEU A 280 -24.01 -2.26 -2.26
N VAL A 281 -24.55 -3.37 -1.74
CA VAL A 281 -23.81 -4.61 -1.49
C VAL A 281 -23.29 -5.26 -2.78
N GLU A 282 -24.06 -5.24 -3.88
CA GLU A 282 -23.62 -5.85 -5.15
C GLU A 282 -22.49 -5.06 -5.81
N ASP A 283 -22.52 -3.72 -5.73
CA ASP A 283 -21.45 -2.87 -6.23
C ASP A 283 -20.16 -3.09 -5.43
N ALA A 284 -20.28 -3.18 -4.10
CA ALA A 284 -19.15 -3.50 -3.23
C ALA A 284 -18.59 -4.91 -3.51
N LEU A 285 -19.46 -5.91 -3.74
CA LEU A 285 -19.05 -7.26 -4.10
C LEU A 285 -18.19 -7.27 -5.37
N ALA A 286 -18.58 -6.50 -6.39
CA ALA A 286 -17.82 -6.37 -7.63
C ALA A 286 -16.45 -5.73 -7.39
N VAL A 287 -16.38 -4.70 -6.55
CA VAL A 287 -15.12 -4.03 -6.17
C VAL A 287 -14.12 -5.00 -5.54
N TYR A 288 -14.54 -5.81 -4.56
CA TYR A 288 -13.65 -6.77 -3.90
C TYR A 288 -13.33 -7.99 -4.79
N ARG A 289 -14.28 -8.41 -5.66
CA ARG A 289 -14.03 -9.47 -6.63
C ARG A 289 -12.87 -9.12 -7.57
N ALA A 290 -12.89 -7.89 -8.09
CA ALA A 290 -11.83 -7.35 -8.93
C ALA A 290 -10.50 -7.26 -8.17
N ASP A 291 -10.50 -6.71 -6.94
CA ASP A 291 -9.28 -6.61 -6.12
C ASP A 291 -8.62 -7.99 -5.90
N LEU A 292 -9.41 -8.99 -5.52
CA LEU A 292 -8.92 -10.34 -5.22
C LEU A 292 -8.49 -11.12 -6.47
N GLY A 293 -8.66 -10.57 -7.67
CA GLY A 293 -8.40 -11.27 -8.93
C GLY A 293 -9.32 -12.47 -9.16
N LEU A 294 -10.57 -12.38 -8.69
CA LEU A 294 -11.60 -13.41 -8.89
C LEU A 294 -12.35 -13.21 -10.22
N ASP A 295 -12.07 -12.13 -10.93
CA ASP A 295 -12.46 -11.86 -12.32
C ASP A 295 -11.31 -11.17 -13.08
N ASP A 296 -11.55 -10.87 -14.36
CA ASP A 296 -10.57 -10.27 -15.26
C ASP A 296 -10.68 -8.74 -15.33
N THR A 297 -11.31 -8.07 -14.36
CA THR A 297 -11.43 -6.60 -14.35
C THR A 297 -10.06 -5.93 -14.24
N LEU A 298 -9.15 -6.50 -13.44
CA LEU A 298 -7.78 -6.00 -13.27
C LEU A 298 -6.76 -6.87 -13.99
N ASN A 299 -5.74 -6.20 -14.54
CA ASN A 299 -4.56 -6.91 -15.01
C ASN A 299 -3.91 -7.67 -13.84
N ARG A 300 -3.22 -8.78 -14.13
CA ARG A 300 -2.71 -9.68 -13.09
C ARG A 300 -1.81 -9.00 -12.06
N PRO A 301 -0.91 -8.07 -12.42
CA PRO A 301 -0.09 -7.38 -11.44
C PRO A 301 -0.89 -6.49 -10.47
N SER A 302 -2.05 -5.98 -10.88
CA SER A 302 -2.90 -5.12 -10.03
C SER A 302 -3.92 -5.90 -9.20
N GLN A 303 -3.82 -7.24 -9.17
CA GLN A 303 -4.66 -8.10 -8.33
C GLN A 303 -3.96 -8.42 -7.01
N HIS A 304 -4.73 -8.46 -5.93
CA HIS A 304 -4.29 -8.65 -4.55
C HIS A 304 -4.88 -9.93 -3.92
N PRO A 305 -4.49 -11.12 -4.40
CA PRO A 305 -4.96 -12.37 -3.81
C PRO A 305 -4.59 -12.47 -2.33
N GLU A 306 -5.45 -13.08 -1.52
CA GLU A 306 -5.25 -13.28 -0.07
C GLU A 306 -5.12 -11.98 0.76
N ASN A 307 -5.41 -10.82 0.19
CA ASN A 307 -5.49 -9.55 0.90
C ASN A 307 -6.59 -9.62 1.98
N VAL A 308 -6.21 -9.41 3.25
CA VAL A 308 -7.15 -9.54 4.38
C VAL A 308 -8.34 -8.58 4.29
N TRP A 309 -8.14 -7.39 3.73
CA TRP A 309 -9.14 -6.32 3.71
C TRP A 309 -10.23 -6.59 2.67
N SER A 310 -9.85 -7.00 1.46
CA SER A 310 -10.81 -7.39 0.44
C SER A 310 -11.42 -8.75 0.69
N LEU A 311 -10.70 -9.70 1.31
CA LEU A 311 -11.31 -10.95 1.79
C LEU A 311 -12.43 -10.66 2.81
N HIS A 312 -12.17 -9.75 3.76
CA HIS A 312 -13.19 -9.34 4.74
C HIS A 312 -14.41 -8.73 4.03
N GLY A 313 -14.19 -7.71 3.19
CA GLY A 313 -15.27 -7.04 2.46
C GLY A 313 -16.05 -7.98 1.54
N TYR A 314 -15.38 -8.88 0.82
CA TYR A 314 -16.02 -9.85 -0.07
C TYR A 314 -16.91 -10.83 0.69
N VAL A 315 -16.40 -11.40 1.79
CA VAL A 315 -17.17 -12.31 2.64
C VAL A 315 -18.37 -11.60 3.27
N GLU A 316 -18.20 -10.36 3.74
CA GLU A 316 -19.32 -9.56 4.26
C GLU A 316 -20.41 -9.37 3.19
N CYS A 317 -20.03 -9.00 1.96
CA CYS A 317 -20.97 -8.86 0.86
C CYS A 317 -21.72 -10.18 0.58
N LEU A 318 -20.99 -11.30 0.50
CA LEU A 318 -21.61 -12.61 0.27
C LEU A 318 -22.62 -12.99 1.37
N ARG A 319 -22.33 -12.68 2.63
CA ARG A 319 -23.26 -12.90 3.76
C ARG A 319 -24.51 -12.04 3.64
N ARG A 320 -24.35 -10.73 3.40
CA ARG A 320 -25.48 -9.80 3.22
C ARG A 320 -26.39 -10.21 2.05
N LEU A 321 -25.84 -10.87 1.03
CA LEU A 321 -26.57 -11.39 -0.12
C LEU A 321 -27.12 -12.82 0.07
N GLY A 322 -26.91 -13.47 1.22
CA GLY A 322 -27.37 -14.83 1.49
C GLY A 322 -26.66 -15.91 0.65
N ARG A 323 -25.42 -15.67 0.22
CA ARG A 323 -24.63 -16.58 -0.62
C ARG A 323 -23.77 -17.55 0.20
N ASP A 324 -24.41 -18.33 1.08
CA ASP A 324 -23.74 -19.17 2.09
C ASP A 324 -22.73 -20.19 1.51
N ALA A 325 -23.01 -20.75 0.33
CA ALA A 325 -22.09 -21.68 -0.34
C ALA A 325 -20.77 -21.01 -0.76
N ASP A 326 -20.85 -19.75 -1.22
CA ASP A 326 -19.67 -18.98 -1.58
C ASP A 326 -18.91 -18.53 -0.33
N VAL A 327 -19.63 -18.15 0.74
CA VAL A 327 -19.02 -17.87 2.05
C VAL A 327 -18.22 -19.07 2.54
N ALA A 328 -18.78 -20.28 2.49
CA ALA A 328 -18.09 -21.50 2.93
C ALA A 328 -16.80 -21.78 2.14
N THR A 329 -16.71 -21.31 0.90
CA THR A 329 -15.53 -21.47 0.05
C THR A 329 -14.42 -20.46 0.36
N ILE A 330 -14.79 -19.23 0.74
CA ILE A 330 -13.82 -18.14 0.96
C ILE A 330 -13.47 -17.94 2.44
N GLN A 331 -14.37 -18.28 3.37
CA GLN A 331 -14.17 -18.09 4.81
C GLN A 331 -12.85 -18.67 5.32
N PRO A 332 -12.42 -19.90 4.93
CA PRO A 332 -11.14 -20.42 5.41
C PRO A 332 -9.92 -19.57 5.01
N ARG A 333 -9.98 -18.90 3.85
CA ARG A 333 -8.92 -17.99 3.39
C ARG A 333 -8.91 -16.72 4.25
N LEU A 334 -10.08 -16.16 4.53
CA LEU A 334 -10.23 -15.03 5.44
C LEU A 334 -9.75 -15.38 6.86
N ASP A 335 -10.11 -16.55 7.40
CA ASP A 335 -9.68 -16.99 8.74
C ASP A 335 -8.15 -17.05 8.85
N LEU A 336 -7.47 -17.58 7.82
CA LEU A 336 -6.00 -17.62 7.77
C LEU A 336 -5.37 -16.23 7.67
N ALA A 337 -5.97 -15.32 6.90
CA ALA A 337 -5.50 -13.95 6.78
C ALA A 337 -5.68 -13.18 8.11
N LEU A 338 -6.86 -13.28 8.74
CA LEU A 338 -7.16 -12.66 10.04
C LEU A 338 -6.25 -13.18 11.16
N ALA A 339 -5.88 -14.46 11.15
CA ALA A 339 -4.96 -15.04 12.14
C ALA A 339 -3.55 -14.41 12.13
N ARG A 340 -3.21 -13.62 11.11
CA ARG A 340 -1.93 -12.90 10.99
C ARG A 340 -2.03 -11.41 11.31
N ALA A 341 -3.23 -10.85 11.37
CA ALA A 341 -3.44 -9.45 11.72
C ALA A 341 -3.09 -9.19 13.18
N ASP A 342 -2.56 -8.00 13.48
CA ASP A 342 -2.26 -7.56 14.85
C ASP A 342 -3.24 -6.49 15.37
N VAL A 343 -4.23 -6.15 14.54
CA VAL A 343 -5.39 -5.31 14.85
C VAL A 343 -6.68 -6.03 14.44
N PRO A 344 -7.81 -5.76 15.12
CA PRO A 344 -9.11 -6.17 14.64
C PRO A 344 -9.41 -5.57 13.26
N ILE A 345 -10.03 -6.37 12.38
CA ILE A 345 -10.49 -5.94 11.06
C ILE A 345 -12.00 -6.10 11.04
N HIS A 346 -12.69 -4.97 11.13
CA HIS A 346 -14.16 -4.89 11.13
C HIS A 346 -14.74 -4.33 9.83
N ALA A 347 -13.89 -3.67 9.03
CA ALA A 347 -14.21 -3.17 7.71
C ALA A 347 -12.96 -3.23 6.82
N SER A 348 -13.18 -3.19 5.50
CA SER A 348 -12.10 -3.13 4.52
C SER A 348 -11.40 -1.76 4.45
N CYS A 349 -11.95 -0.73 5.09
CA CYS A 349 -11.37 0.60 5.24
C CYS A 349 -11.91 1.29 6.51
N PHE A 350 -11.05 2.01 7.24
CA PHE A 350 -11.45 2.78 8.43
C PHE A 350 -12.22 4.07 8.10
N CYS A 351 -12.40 4.39 6.81
CA CYS A 351 -13.33 5.43 6.38
C CYS A 351 -14.79 5.01 6.60
N ARG A 352 -15.09 3.71 6.70
CA ARG A 352 -16.43 3.26 7.08
C ARG A 352 -16.62 3.45 8.58
N LEU A 353 -17.65 4.20 8.98
CA LEU A 353 -17.97 4.52 10.37
C LEU A 353 -19.11 3.66 10.91
N GLU A 354 -20.01 3.20 10.04
CA GLU A 354 -21.12 2.34 10.45
C GLU A 354 -20.71 0.87 10.41
N GLU A 355 -20.20 0.39 11.54
CA GLU A 355 -20.08 -1.03 11.83
C GLU A 355 -21.42 -1.53 12.36
N GLU A 356 -22.32 -1.96 11.47
CA GLU A 356 -23.35 -2.90 11.91
C GLU A 356 -22.61 -4.14 12.41
N CYS A 357 -22.55 -4.31 13.73
CA CYS A 357 -22.10 -5.54 14.38
C CYS A 357 -22.98 -6.70 13.90
N CYS A 358 -22.59 -7.35 12.80
CA CYS A 358 -23.11 -8.65 12.42
C CYS A 358 -22.63 -9.68 13.45
N GLY A 359 -23.34 -9.79 14.58
CA GLY A 359 -23.21 -10.93 15.50
C GLY A 359 -23.12 -10.59 16.98
N CYS A 360 -24.13 -9.94 17.54
CA CYS A 360 -24.51 -10.11 18.95
C CYS A 360 -26.04 -10.08 19.05
N THR A 361 -26.68 -11.16 18.60
CA THR A 361 -28.05 -11.52 19.00
C THR A 361 -27.98 -12.72 19.94
N ASP A 362 -27.77 -12.43 21.22
CA ASP A 362 -28.57 -12.84 22.40
C ASP A 362 -27.76 -12.68 23.69
#